data_AF-A0AAD4MNM3-F1
#
_entry.id   AF-A0AAD4MNM3-F1
#
_cell.length_a   1.000
_cell.length_b   1.000
_cell.length_c   1.000
_cell.angle_alpha   90.00
_cell.angle_beta   90.00
_cell.angle_gamma   90.00
#
_symmetry.space_group_name_H-M   'P 1'
#
loop_
_entity.id
_entity.type
_entity.pdbx_description
1 polymer ?
#
loop_
_entity_poly.entity_id
_entity_poly.type
_entity_poly.pdbx_seq_one_letter_code
_entity_poly.pdbx_strand_id
1 'polypeptide(L)'
;MQSPQGSERYFSNGNLCNEQIQEIGVTNGFVVDKLIQGWPKFQKVAQEAVIKSVSSFVLARLIFNEFLPKVVLEKIPSIGCKPNVIRFVVTFSTDEVLSAVVKVPLSMSCAIPGMAQGKKIGAGQRKMHDCEADFYRCFSCESAIPGFPIHTVYYSKKFSQNEIEGENTPPMLVMEDLTQVSHVIEPAEMGEDQLKNIIESLACLHKHILCMSDGKWKEFFTRRSFDQDFAEKIFPLVHKGTGLPEVLVHGIGPANILFSNAEPSKIIAFVDFHYAALGSPVIDLEKTITMATHRYANDLGARSKAESDTLSYYYEILREKMMEAGHEITFTLEALKRSYRLCKVVGASRMLVLYTKTVNSLAQIPHAAPTEEHTKKFKDIAMNGAIEALKNIIESLACLHKHILCMSDGKWKEFFTRRSFDQDFAEKIVPLVHKGTGLPEVLVHGIGPANILFSNAEPSKIIAFVDFHYAALGSPVIDLEKTITMATHRYANDLGARSKAESDTLSYYYEILREKMMEAGHEITFTLEALKRSYRLCKVVGASRMLVLYTKTVNSLAQIPHAAPTEEHTKKFKDIAMNGAIEAVQILRQDAPEWLD
;
A
#
# COMPACT_ATOMS: atom_id res chain seq x y z
N MET A 1 -2.30 -66.34 -34.21
CA MET A 1 -1.44 -65.23 -34.72
C MET A 1 -0.89 -64.48 -33.52
N GLN A 2 0.34 -64.01 -33.59
CA GLN A 2 1.15 -63.60 -32.44
C GLN A 2 0.86 -62.15 -32.00
N SER A 3 0.59 -61.98 -30.69
CA SER A 3 1.43 -61.24 -29.69
C SER A 3 1.86 -59.77 -29.98
N PRO A 4 2.29 -58.99 -28.95
CA PRO A 4 1.96 -57.56 -28.87
C PRO A 4 3.23 -56.65 -28.74
N GLN A 5 3.09 -55.52 -28.04
CA GLN A 5 4.12 -54.51 -27.71
C GLN A 5 4.36 -53.48 -28.85
N GLY A 6 4.82 -52.25 -28.58
CA GLY A 6 5.25 -51.69 -27.29
C GLY A 6 5.33 -50.15 -27.30
N SER A 7 5.90 -49.62 -26.22
CA SER A 7 6.14 -48.19 -25.97
C SER A 7 7.13 -47.54 -26.93
N GLU A 8 6.97 -46.23 -27.16
CA GLU A 8 8.11 -45.32 -27.08
C GLU A 8 7.69 -43.90 -26.65
N ARG A 9 8.37 -43.36 -25.63
CA ARG A 9 8.37 -41.93 -25.30
C ARG A 9 9.70 -41.37 -25.79
N TYR A 10 9.67 -40.34 -26.63
CA TYR A 10 10.79 -39.42 -26.76
C TYR A 10 10.31 -37.97 -26.73
N PHE A 11 11.00 -37.16 -25.93
CA PHE A 11 10.83 -35.72 -25.91
C PHE A 11 11.41 -35.14 -27.21
N SER A 12 10.72 -34.15 -27.79
CA SER A 12 11.38 -33.13 -28.61
C SER A 12 10.78 -31.77 -28.26
N ASN A 13 11.66 -30.78 -28.08
CA ASN A 13 11.28 -29.43 -27.68
C ASN A 13 10.60 -28.72 -28.87
N GLY A 14 9.32 -28.39 -28.73
CA GLY A 14 8.57 -27.56 -29.67
C GLY A 14 8.31 -26.18 -29.09
N ASN A 15 9.12 -25.19 -29.47
CA ASN A 15 8.81 -23.78 -29.21
C ASN A 15 7.52 -23.39 -29.96
N LEU A 16 6.53 -22.87 -29.23
CA LEU A 16 5.31 -22.29 -29.81
C LEU A 16 5.00 -20.95 -29.14
N CYS A 17 5.74 -19.91 -29.55
CA CYS A 17 5.23 -18.55 -29.56
C CYS A 17 4.90 -18.21 -31.02
N ASN A 18 3.62 -18.31 -31.38
CA ASN A 18 3.12 -17.77 -32.63
C ASN A 18 2.88 -16.27 -32.44
N GLU A 19 3.77 -15.44 -32.99
CA GLU A 19 3.50 -14.04 -33.21
C GLU A 19 2.40 -13.88 -34.27
N GLN A 20 1.30 -13.21 -33.93
CA GLN A 20 0.41 -12.64 -34.93
C GLN A 20 0.79 -11.19 -35.19
N ILE A 21 1.85 -10.99 -35.97
CA ILE A 21 2.08 -9.71 -36.64
C ILE A 21 0.99 -9.56 -37.72
N GLN A 22 0.04 -8.66 -37.51
CA GLN A 22 -0.84 -8.22 -38.59
C GLN A 22 -0.08 -7.22 -39.47
N GLU A 23 0.54 -7.71 -40.53
CA GLU A 23 0.92 -6.83 -41.65
C GLU A 23 -0.36 -6.28 -42.32
N ILE A 24 -0.64 -5.00 -42.08
CA ILE A 24 -1.65 -4.28 -42.86
C ILE A 24 -1.02 -3.87 -44.19
N GLY A 25 -1.13 -4.76 -45.18
CA GLY A 25 -0.81 -4.44 -46.58
C GLY A 25 -1.78 -3.38 -47.11
N VAL A 26 -1.32 -2.14 -47.25
CA VAL A 26 -2.16 -1.02 -47.70
C VAL A 26 -2.26 -1.02 -49.23
N THR A 27 -3.38 -1.52 -49.75
CA THR A 27 -3.85 -1.20 -51.11
C THR A 27 -5.25 -0.59 -51.06
N ASN A 28 -5.42 0.55 -51.72
CA ASN A 28 -6.69 1.22 -52.04
C ASN A 28 -7.60 1.69 -50.86
N GLY A 29 -7.21 2.81 -50.25
CA GLY A 29 -7.83 4.08 -50.66
C GLY A 29 -9.22 4.49 -50.15
N PHE A 30 -9.91 3.75 -49.26
CA PHE A 30 -11.26 4.15 -48.80
C PHE A 30 -11.47 4.33 -47.29
N VAL A 31 -10.53 3.90 -46.45
CA VAL A 31 -10.59 4.13 -44.98
C VAL A 31 -9.89 5.43 -44.58
N VAL A 32 -9.02 5.95 -45.45
CA VAL A 32 -8.15 7.10 -45.15
C VAL A 32 -8.91 8.43 -45.18
N ASP A 33 -9.97 8.59 -45.98
CA ASP A 33 -10.68 9.87 -46.12
C ASP A 33 -11.37 10.36 -44.83
N LYS A 34 -11.83 9.44 -43.96
CA LYS A 34 -12.36 9.80 -42.63
C LYS A 34 -11.27 10.14 -41.61
N LEU A 35 -10.01 9.74 -41.86
CA LEU A 35 -8.84 10.21 -41.11
C LEU A 35 -8.34 11.56 -41.66
N ILE A 36 -8.32 11.73 -43.00
CA ILE A 36 -7.82 12.92 -43.70
C ILE A 36 -8.65 14.16 -43.41
N GLN A 37 -9.98 14.07 -43.36
CA GLN A 37 -10.83 15.20 -42.95
C GLN A 37 -10.63 15.63 -41.49
N GLY A 38 -9.91 14.84 -40.69
CA GLY A 38 -9.43 15.23 -39.38
C GLY A 38 -8.09 15.96 -39.39
N TRP A 39 -7.24 15.81 -40.41
CA TRP A 39 -5.77 15.95 -40.29
C TRP A 39 -5.15 17.36 -40.12
N PRO A 40 -5.91 18.47 -40.13
CA PRO A 40 -5.53 19.68 -39.37
C PRO A 40 -5.42 19.43 -37.85
N LYS A 41 -5.79 18.24 -37.36
CA LYS A 41 -5.51 17.63 -36.05
C LYS A 41 -4.23 16.77 -36.01
N PHE A 42 -3.49 16.62 -37.12
CA PHE A 42 -2.25 15.83 -37.19
C PHE A 42 -1.21 16.33 -38.24
N GLN A 43 -1.00 17.65 -38.42
CA GLN A 43 0.27 18.21 -38.95
C GLN A 43 0.96 19.27 -38.06
N LYS A 44 0.88 19.20 -36.72
CA LYS A 44 0.22 18.21 -35.87
C LYS A 44 0.73 16.73 -35.99
N VAL A 45 1.76 16.45 -36.82
CA VAL A 45 2.50 15.16 -36.92
C VAL A 45 3.73 15.21 -36.02
N ALA A 46 4.61 16.18 -36.32
CA ALA A 46 6.04 16.13 -36.03
C ALA A 46 6.69 17.53 -35.85
N GLN A 47 5.90 18.53 -35.46
CA GLN A 47 6.28 19.88 -35.03
C GLN A 47 5.55 20.38 -33.74
N GLU A 48 5.13 19.58 -32.75
CA GLU A 48 5.39 18.16 -32.42
C GLU A 48 6.86 17.72 -32.66
N ALA A 49 7.20 16.44 -32.57
CA ALA A 49 8.57 15.89 -32.61
C ALA A 49 9.69 16.66 -31.83
N VAL A 50 10.27 17.78 -32.31
CA VAL A 50 11.65 18.21 -31.89
C VAL A 50 11.94 19.73 -31.69
N ILE A 51 10.96 20.66 -31.63
CA ILE A 51 11.24 22.11 -31.87
C ILE A 51 12.12 22.92 -30.86
N LYS A 52 12.61 22.37 -29.73
CA LYS A 52 13.59 23.09 -28.85
C LYS A 52 14.87 22.36 -28.43
N SER A 53 15.06 21.10 -28.84
CA SER A 53 16.29 20.32 -28.64
C SER A 53 16.24 19.15 -29.63
N VAL A 54 17.12 18.99 -30.62
CA VAL A 54 18.53 19.42 -30.73
C VAL A 54 18.80 20.15 -32.07
N SER A 55 19.87 20.95 -32.10
CA SER A 55 20.16 22.07 -33.02
C SER A 55 20.33 21.80 -34.53
N SER A 56 20.04 20.60 -35.05
CA SER A 56 20.15 20.26 -36.48
C SER A 56 18.87 20.53 -37.30
N PHE A 57 17.76 20.85 -36.64
CA PHE A 57 16.41 20.83 -37.24
C PHE A 57 16.14 21.94 -38.30
N VAL A 58 16.97 22.97 -38.37
CA VAL A 58 16.90 24.00 -39.43
C VAL A 58 17.22 23.42 -40.81
N LEU A 59 18.07 22.39 -40.87
CA LEU A 59 18.38 21.68 -42.12
C LEU A 59 17.21 20.80 -42.59
N ALA A 60 16.54 20.12 -41.65
CA ALA A 60 15.37 19.28 -41.94
C ALA A 60 14.23 20.06 -42.61
N ARG A 61 13.96 21.29 -42.17
CA ARG A 61 12.85 22.11 -42.72
C ARG A 61 13.07 22.56 -44.18
N LEU A 62 14.28 22.43 -44.71
CA LEU A 62 14.60 22.64 -46.13
C LEU A 62 14.44 21.38 -46.98
N ILE A 63 14.30 20.20 -46.37
CA ILE A 63 14.25 18.88 -47.04
C ILE A 63 12.81 18.33 -47.11
N PHE A 64 11.96 18.64 -46.13
CA PHE A 64 10.66 17.97 -45.93
C PHE A 64 9.50 18.32 -46.89
N ASN A 65 9.75 18.96 -48.04
CA ASN A 65 8.71 19.16 -49.06
C ASN A 65 8.54 17.97 -50.03
N GLU A 66 9.44 16.97 -50.03
CA GLU A 66 9.38 15.83 -50.95
C GLU A 66 9.30 14.44 -50.30
N PHE A 67 9.39 14.33 -48.97
CA PHE A 67 9.46 13.03 -48.27
C PHE A 67 8.40 12.88 -47.18
N LEU A 68 7.40 12.02 -47.42
CA LEU A 68 6.40 11.63 -46.44
C LEU A 68 6.93 10.47 -45.58
N PRO A 69 7.10 10.64 -44.25
CA PRO A 69 7.58 9.57 -43.38
C PRO A 69 6.49 8.50 -43.13
N LYS A 70 6.92 7.25 -42.93
CA LYS A 70 6.05 6.15 -42.48
C LYS A 70 5.93 6.22 -40.96
N VAL A 71 4.72 6.41 -40.45
CA VAL A 71 4.42 6.44 -39.01
C VAL A 71 3.81 5.10 -38.60
N VAL A 72 4.39 4.47 -37.58
CA VAL A 72 3.91 3.20 -36.98
C VAL A 72 3.54 3.45 -35.52
N LEU A 73 2.37 2.96 -35.12
CA LEU A 73 1.88 3.02 -33.74
C LEU A 73 1.97 1.63 -33.12
N GLU A 74 2.86 1.45 -32.16
CA GLU A 74 3.05 0.19 -31.45
C GLU A 74 2.48 0.28 -30.04
N LYS A 75 1.57 -0.63 -29.69
CA LYS A 75 1.16 -0.79 -28.30
C LYS A 75 2.26 -1.56 -27.58
N ILE A 76 2.91 -0.91 -26.60
CA ILE A 76 3.95 -1.55 -25.78
C ILE A 76 3.31 -2.72 -25.02
N PRO A 77 3.82 -3.96 -25.16
CA PRO A 77 3.45 -5.07 -24.28
C PRO A 77 3.71 -4.66 -22.83
N SER A 78 2.84 -4.97 -21.88
CA SER A 78 2.84 -4.36 -20.54
C SER A 78 4.02 -4.79 -19.66
N ILE A 79 5.22 -4.24 -19.93
CA ILE A 79 6.41 -4.31 -19.10
C ILE A 79 6.28 -3.20 -18.04
N GLY A 80 5.64 -3.52 -16.91
CA GLY A 80 5.32 -2.59 -15.81
C GLY A 80 4.30 -1.48 -16.14
N CYS A 81 4.20 -1.09 -17.41
CA CYS A 81 3.33 -0.02 -17.89
C CYS A 81 1.86 -0.41 -17.86
N LYS A 82 1.04 0.43 -17.23
CA LYS A 82 -0.42 0.40 -17.34
C LYS A 82 -0.84 0.55 -18.83
N PRO A 83 -2.02 0.05 -19.26
CA PRO A 83 -2.40 -0.12 -20.68
C PRO A 83 -2.72 1.19 -21.44
N ASN A 84 -2.08 2.29 -21.05
CA ASN A 84 -2.30 3.66 -21.50
C ASN A 84 -0.96 4.37 -21.86
N VAL A 85 0.07 3.57 -22.08
CA VAL A 85 1.40 3.95 -22.56
C VAL A 85 1.56 3.35 -23.97
N ILE A 86 1.97 4.16 -24.94
CA ILE A 86 1.99 3.81 -26.37
C ILE A 86 3.36 4.20 -26.93
N ARG A 87 3.95 3.35 -27.78
CA ARG A 87 5.18 3.65 -28.50
C ARG A 87 4.84 4.24 -29.86
N PHE A 88 5.40 5.39 -30.13
CA PHE A 88 5.31 6.10 -31.39
C PHE A 88 6.63 5.91 -32.14
N VAL A 89 6.59 5.38 -33.35
CA VAL A 89 7.79 5.17 -34.19
C VAL A 89 7.59 5.87 -35.53
N VAL A 90 8.54 6.71 -35.91
CA VAL A 90 8.59 7.38 -37.21
C VAL A 90 9.80 6.87 -37.97
N THR A 91 9.57 6.27 -39.13
CA THR A 91 10.62 5.88 -40.07
C THR A 91 10.63 6.88 -41.21
N PHE A 92 11.77 7.53 -41.41
CA PHE A 92 11.99 8.47 -42.51
C PHE A 92 12.42 7.74 -43.78
N SER A 93 12.38 8.42 -44.93
CA SER A 93 12.86 7.89 -46.21
C SER A 93 14.38 7.66 -46.24
N THR A 94 15.10 8.12 -45.22
CA THR A 94 16.54 7.93 -44.97
C THR A 94 16.85 6.67 -44.17
N ASP A 95 15.85 5.83 -43.88
CA ASP A 95 15.88 4.72 -42.91
C ASP A 95 16.21 5.14 -41.46
N GLU A 96 16.30 6.45 -41.18
CA GLU A 96 16.37 6.98 -39.83
C GLU A 96 15.08 6.67 -39.07
N VAL A 97 15.21 6.25 -37.81
CA VAL A 97 14.09 5.92 -36.92
C VAL A 97 14.12 6.86 -35.72
N LEU A 98 13.02 7.59 -35.51
CA LEU A 98 12.75 8.28 -34.26
C LEU A 98 11.65 7.54 -33.50
N SER A 99 11.84 7.34 -32.20
CA SER A 99 10.80 6.79 -31.34
C SER A 99 10.60 7.59 -30.05
N ALA A 100 9.36 7.58 -29.56
CA ALA A 100 8.94 8.26 -28.35
C ALA A 100 7.83 7.46 -27.65
N VAL A 101 7.71 7.64 -26.34
CA VAL A 101 6.65 7.04 -25.53
C VAL A 101 5.60 8.10 -25.20
N VAL A 102 4.36 7.83 -25.58
CA VAL A 102 3.20 8.68 -25.29
C VAL A 102 2.37 8.04 -24.18
N LYS A 103 2.22 8.75 -23.06
CA LYS A 103 1.38 8.34 -21.93
C LYS A 103 0.14 9.23 -21.86
N VAL A 104 -1.02 8.60 -22.01
CA VAL A 104 -2.33 9.26 -21.98
C VAL A 104 -3.11 8.71 -20.78
N PRO A 105 -3.86 9.49 -19.99
CA PRO A 105 -4.69 8.96 -18.91
C PRO A 105 -5.65 7.83 -19.35
N LEU A 106 -5.73 6.75 -18.54
CA LEU A 106 -6.43 5.48 -18.83
C LEU A 106 -7.86 5.56 -19.36
N SER A 107 -8.57 6.65 -19.09
CA SER A 107 -9.98 6.86 -19.46
C SER A 107 -10.16 7.74 -20.70
N MET A 108 -9.07 8.10 -21.39
CA MET A 108 -9.09 8.69 -22.74
C MET A 108 -8.50 7.78 -23.83
N SER A 109 -8.00 6.59 -23.50
CA SER A 109 -7.58 5.61 -24.51
C SER A 109 -8.73 5.23 -25.47
N CYS A 110 -9.98 5.42 -25.03
CA CYS A 110 -11.23 5.38 -25.80
C CYS A 110 -11.27 6.30 -27.02
N ALA A 111 -10.42 7.33 -27.10
CA ALA A 111 -10.33 8.24 -28.25
C ALA A 111 -9.49 7.65 -29.40
N ILE A 112 -8.77 6.55 -29.15
CA ILE A 112 -8.07 5.78 -30.18
C ILE A 112 -9.07 4.82 -30.82
N PRO A 113 -9.21 4.81 -32.16
CA PRO A 113 -10.13 3.91 -32.85
C PRO A 113 -9.91 2.45 -32.44
N GLY A 114 -10.95 1.81 -31.88
CA GLY A 114 -10.92 0.41 -31.46
C GLY A 114 -10.95 0.14 -29.95
N MET A 115 -10.86 1.17 -29.08
CA MET A 115 -11.02 0.99 -27.63
C MET A 115 -12.43 1.36 -27.12
N ALA A 116 -12.93 0.63 -26.12
CA ALA A 116 -14.30 0.72 -25.63
C ALA A 116 -14.68 2.11 -25.08
N GLN A 117 -15.96 2.51 -25.25
CA GLN A 117 -16.45 3.84 -24.87
C GLN A 117 -16.31 4.13 -23.36
N GLY A 118 -15.94 5.37 -23.05
CA GLY A 118 -15.23 5.70 -21.81
C GLY A 118 -16.09 5.94 -20.56
N LYS A 119 -15.60 5.44 -19.43
CA LYS A 119 -15.98 5.93 -18.09
C LYS A 119 -15.35 7.32 -17.86
N LYS A 120 -16.08 8.24 -17.23
CA LYS A 120 -15.54 9.56 -16.81
C LYS A 120 -14.27 9.38 -15.97
N ILE A 121 -13.25 10.18 -16.27
CA ILE A 121 -11.98 10.19 -15.53
C ILE A 121 -12.22 10.63 -14.09
N GLY A 122 -11.96 9.74 -13.13
CA GLY A 122 -12.09 10.05 -11.71
C GLY A 122 -11.12 11.15 -11.28
N ALA A 123 -11.52 12.01 -10.34
CA ALA A 123 -10.69 13.13 -9.87
C ALA A 123 -9.29 12.69 -9.39
N GLY A 124 -9.18 11.52 -8.76
CA GLY A 124 -7.89 10.93 -8.37
C GLY A 124 -6.96 10.63 -9.55
N GLN A 125 -7.48 10.13 -10.69
CA GLN A 125 -6.69 9.89 -11.90
C GLN A 125 -6.18 11.22 -12.50
N ARG A 126 -7.02 12.26 -12.50
CA ARG A 126 -6.61 13.61 -12.93
C ARG A 126 -5.49 14.17 -12.05
N LYS A 127 -5.63 14.07 -10.72
CA LYS A 127 -4.60 14.50 -9.74
C LYS A 127 -3.28 13.77 -9.93
N MET A 128 -3.29 12.46 -10.15
CA MET A 128 -2.10 11.63 -10.37
C MET A 128 -1.34 12.06 -11.64
N HIS A 129 -2.03 12.21 -12.77
CA HIS A 129 -1.43 12.72 -14.02
C HIS A 129 -0.87 14.14 -13.85
N ASP A 130 -1.62 15.04 -13.22
CA ASP A 130 -1.20 16.42 -12.99
C ASP A 130 -0.03 16.54 -12.00
N CYS A 131 0.15 15.54 -11.11
CA CYS A 131 1.31 15.44 -10.22
C CYS A 131 2.57 15.03 -11.00
N GLU A 132 2.45 14.00 -11.85
CA GLU A 132 3.54 13.52 -12.70
C GLU A 132 4.00 14.58 -13.71
N ALA A 133 3.05 15.28 -14.34
CA ALA A 133 3.33 16.39 -15.24
C ALA A 133 4.03 17.57 -14.54
N ASP A 134 3.66 17.88 -13.29
CA ASP A 134 4.36 18.90 -12.49
C ASP A 134 5.76 18.43 -12.07
N PHE A 135 5.94 17.14 -11.73
CA PHE A 135 7.26 16.57 -11.45
C PHE A 135 8.20 16.76 -12.63
N TYR A 136 7.82 16.31 -13.82
CA TYR A 136 8.67 16.46 -15.00
C TYR A 136 8.90 17.93 -15.35
N ARG A 137 7.90 18.80 -15.22
CA ARG A 137 8.08 20.24 -15.42
C ARG A 137 9.11 20.87 -14.47
N CYS A 138 9.29 20.33 -13.27
CA CYS A 138 10.30 20.78 -12.32
C CYS A 138 11.67 20.12 -12.52
N PHE A 139 11.71 18.86 -13.00
CA PHE A 139 12.89 17.99 -12.88
C PHE A 139 13.31 17.20 -14.13
N SER A 140 12.71 17.42 -15.32
CA SER A 140 12.98 16.58 -16.51
C SER A 140 14.11 17.03 -17.44
N CYS A 141 14.95 18.00 -17.07
CA CYS A 141 16.23 18.18 -17.76
C CYS A 141 17.28 17.27 -17.12
N GLU A 142 18.16 16.65 -17.91
CA GLU A 142 19.18 15.71 -17.43
C GLU A 142 20.08 16.31 -16.32
N SER A 143 20.24 17.64 -16.31
CA SER A 143 20.99 18.40 -15.31
C SER A 143 20.19 18.76 -14.05
N ALA A 144 18.89 18.44 -13.96
CA ALA A 144 18.02 18.87 -12.86
C ALA A 144 18.45 18.23 -11.53
N ILE A 145 18.62 16.91 -11.50
CA ILE A 145 18.94 16.15 -10.29
C ILE A 145 20.21 15.31 -10.54
N PRO A 146 21.41 15.90 -10.32
CA PRO A 146 22.67 15.21 -10.58
C PRO A 146 22.77 13.87 -9.85
N GLY A 147 22.99 12.78 -10.60
CA GLY A 147 23.11 11.43 -10.07
C GLY A 147 21.78 10.73 -9.76
N PHE A 148 20.63 11.24 -10.23
CA PHE A 148 19.34 10.56 -10.17
C PHE A 148 18.76 10.41 -11.58
N PRO A 149 18.83 9.23 -12.22
CA PRO A 149 18.42 9.05 -13.60
C PRO A 149 16.91 9.28 -13.83
N ILE A 150 16.57 10.30 -14.63
CA ILE A 150 15.20 10.56 -15.11
C ILE A 150 15.28 10.62 -16.63
N HIS A 151 14.33 9.97 -17.31
CA HIS A 151 14.24 10.01 -18.78
C HIS A 151 13.80 11.39 -19.30
N THR A 152 14.15 11.70 -20.54
CA THR A 152 13.79 12.98 -21.14
C THR A 152 12.28 13.08 -21.39
N VAL A 153 11.66 14.19 -20.97
CA VAL A 153 10.26 14.49 -21.27
C VAL A 153 10.16 15.64 -22.27
N TYR A 154 9.79 15.30 -23.50
CA TYR A 154 9.67 16.23 -24.62
C TYR A 154 8.42 17.13 -24.51
N TYR A 155 7.34 16.65 -23.89
CA TYR A 155 6.08 17.39 -23.74
C TYR A 155 5.26 16.94 -22.54
N SER A 156 4.61 17.88 -21.84
CA SER A 156 3.66 17.58 -20.76
C SER A 156 2.46 18.54 -20.75
N LYS A 157 1.23 18.00 -20.86
CA LYS A 157 -0.03 18.75 -20.70
C LYS A 157 -0.88 18.20 -19.55
N LYS A 158 -1.33 19.09 -18.68
CA LYS A 158 -2.16 18.81 -17.50
C LYS A 158 -3.65 18.88 -17.82
N PHE A 159 -4.48 18.27 -16.97
CA PHE A 159 -5.93 18.47 -16.95
C PHE A 159 -6.31 19.90 -16.53
N SER A 160 -5.59 20.46 -15.57
CA SER A 160 -5.94 21.74 -14.92
C SER A 160 -5.52 23.00 -15.69
N GLN A 161 -4.75 22.88 -16.78
CA GLN A 161 -4.40 24.01 -17.63
C GLN A 161 -5.50 24.29 -18.65
N ASN A 162 -6.61 24.85 -18.14
CA ASN A 162 -7.80 25.34 -18.81
C ASN A 162 -8.34 24.48 -19.97
N GLU A 163 -9.55 23.97 -19.79
CA GLU A 163 -10.47 23.63 -20.89
C GLU A 163 -10.88 24.93 -21.63
N ILE A 164 -9.92 25.63 -22.26
CA ILE A 164 -10.20 26.73 -23.20
C ILE A 164 -10.90 26.10 -24.39
N GLU A 165 -12.17 26.43 -24.56
CA GLU A 165 -13.01 25.93 -25.66
C GLU A 165 -12.33 26.23 -27.02
N GLY A 166 -11.66 25.21 -27.58
CA GLY A 166 -10.86 25.32 -28.81
C GLY A 166 -9.55 24.51 -28.80
N GLU A 167 -8.88 24.36 -27.65
CA GLU A 167 -7.63 23.58 -27.56
C GLU A 167 -7.87 22.07 -27.43
N ASN A 168 -8.04 21.39 -28.56
CA ASN A 168 -8.35 19.96 -28.65
C ASN A 168 -7.26 18.99 -28.14
N THR A 169 -6.09 19.44 -27.70
CA THR A 169 -4.99 18.55 -27.30
C THR A 169 -5.26 17.90 -25.93
N PRO A 170 -5.38 16.56 -25.84
CA PRO A 170 -5.65 15.90 -24.57
C PRO A 170 -4.45 16.01 -23.60
N PRO A 171 -4.68 15.95 -22.28
CA PRO A 171 -3.61 15.79 -21.30
C PRO A 171 -2.82 14.51 -21.57
N MET A 172 -1.51 14.65 -21.69
CA MET A 172 -0.57 13.57 -22.04
C MET A 172 0.84 13.94 -21.61
N LEU A 173 1.72 12.93 -21.57
CA LEU A 173 3.17 13.09 -21.54
C LEU A 173 3.75 12.47 -22.82
N VAL A 174 4.73 13.13 -23.44
CA VAL A 174 5.54 12.57 -24.51
C VAL A 174 6.98 12.54 -24.03
N MET A 175 7.57 11.35 -24.06
CA MET A 175 8.74 10.96 -23.29
C MET A 175 9.71 10.18 -24.19
N GLU A 176 10.95 10.06 -23.76
CA GLU A 176 11.98 9.23 -24.37
C GLU A 176 11.56 7.74 -24.47
N ASP A 177 11.89 7.10 -25.59
CA ASP A 177 11.64 5.66 -25.78
C ASP A 177 12.81 4.81 -25.28
N LEU A 178 12.65 4.28 -24.06
CA LEU A 178 13.62 3.40 -23.43
C LEU A 178 13.31 1.91 -23.61
N THR A 179 12.26 1.51 -24.34
CA THR A 179 11.79 0.10 -24.33
C THR A 179 12.76 -0.89 -24.99
N GLN A 180 13.71 -0.42 -25.81
CA GLN A 180 14.70 -1.26 -26.48
C GLN A 180 15.99 -1.44 -25.66
N VAL A 181 16.29 -0.48 -24.79
CA VAL A 181 17.55 -0.43 -24.00
C VAL A 181 17.36 -0.83 -22.54
N SER A 182 16.11 -0.97 -22.08
CA SER A 182 15.78 -1.25 -20.69
C SER A 182 14.86 -2.44 -20.46
N HIS A 183 14.88 -2.94 -19.22
CA HIS A 183 13.95 -3.90 -18.67
C HIS A 183 13.53 -3.50 -17.24
N VAL A 184 12.46 -4.13 -16.76
CA VAL A 184 12.00 -4.07 -15.37
C VAL A 184 12.39 -5.37 -14.69
N ILE A 185 12.74 -5.31 -13.40
CA ILE A 185 13.17 -6.47 -12.61
C ILE A 185 12.08 -6.83 -11.59
N GLU A 186 11.76 -8.12 -11.46
CA GLU A 186 10.80 -8.58 -10.47
C GLU A 186 11.36 -8.42 -9.04
N PRO A 187 10.54 -8.08 -8.03
CA PRO A 187 11.01 -7.77 -6.69
C PRO A 187 11.88 -8.84 -6.04
N ALA A 188 11.64 -10.12 -6.35
CA ALA A 188 12.37 -11.26 -5.82
C ALA A 188 13.74 -11.48 -6.48
N GLU A 189 13.97 -10.89 -7.67
CA GLU A 189 15.19 -11.04 -8.47
C GLU A 189 16.21 -9.93 -8.21
N MET A 190 15.83 -8.89 -7.45
CA MET A 190 16.69 -7.74 -7.17
C MET A 190 17.95 -8.14 -6.38
N GLY A 191 19.10 -7.98 -7.03
CA GLY A 191 20.43 -8.21 -6.49
C GLY A 191 20.90 -7.13 -5.51
N GLU A 192 22.07 -7.33 -4.90
CA GLU A 192 22.64 -6.36 -3.95
C GLU A 192 23.15 -5.09 -4.65
N ASP A 193 23.79 -5.21 -5.82
CA ASP A 193 24.33 -4.06 -6.56
C ASP A 193 23.20 -3.18 -7.14
N GLN A 194 22.10 -3.81 -7.58
CA GLN A 194 20.89 -3.10 -7.97
C GLN A 194 20.31 -2.31 -6.80
N LEU A 195 20.21 -2.93 -5.61
CA LEU A 195 19.79 -2.25 -4.39
C LEU A 195 20.71 -1.05 -4.06
N LYS A 196 22.04 -1.22 -4.11
CA LYS A 196 23.00 -0.12 -3.87
C LYS A 196 22.80 1.03 -4.85
N ASN A 197 22.70 0.74 -6.14
CA ASN A 197 22.48 1.77 -7.18
C ASN A 197 21.14 2.52 -7.00
N ILE A 198 20.07 1.83 -6.56
CA ILE A 198 18.81 2.50 -6.21
C ILE A 198 19.01 3.41 -5.00
N ILE A 199 19.68 2.92 -3.95
CA ILE A 199 19.91 3.64 -2.70
C ILE A 199 20.77 4.90 -2.91
N GLU A 200 21.82 4.81 -3.73
CA GLU A 200 22.64 5.95 -4.14
C GLU A 200 21.85 6.97 -4.95
N SER A 201 21.04 6.51 -5.91
CA SER A 201 20.17 7.38 -6.70
C SER A 201 19.15 8.11 -5.82
N LEU A 202 18.50 7.40 -4.89
CA LEU A 202 17.60 8.00 -3.90
C LEU A 202 18.33 8.98 -2.98
N ALA A 203 19.59 8.72 -2.61
CA ALA A 203 20.40 9.68 -1.87
C ALA A 203 20.70 10.95 -2.69
N CYS A 204 20.95 10.84 -4.00
CA CYS A 204 21.08 11.99 -4.90
C CYS A 204 19.79 12.82 -4.99
N LEU A 205 18.63 12.17 -5.17
CA LEU A 205 17.32 12.84 -5.15
C LEU A 205 17.09 13.59 -3.83
N HIS A 206 17.24 12.90 -2.70
CA HIS A 206 17.02 13.48 -1.39
C HIS A 206 18.02 14.61 -1.08
N LYS A 207 19.30 14.46 -1.43
CA LYS A 207 20.34 15.52 -1.32
C LYS A 207 19.93 16.75 -2.12
N HIS A 208 19.56 16.59 -3.39
CA HIS A 208 19.14 17.71 -4.23
C HIS A 208 18.00 18.51 -3.58
N ILE A 209 16.95 17.81 -3.15
CA ILE A 209 15.76 18.43 -2.53
C ILE A 209 16.09 19.13 -1.21
N LEU A 210 16.96 18.55 -0.38
CA LEU A 210 17.41 19.17 0.88
C LEU A 210 18.26 20.44 0.65
N CYS A 211 18.94 20.54 -0.49
CA CYS A 211 19.74 21.72 -0.87
C CYS A 211 18.91 22.81 -1.58
N MET A 212 17.66 22.55 -1.99
CA MET A 212 16.81 23.53 -2.66
C MET A 212 16.28 24.60 -1.68
N SER A 213 16.87 25.80 -1.74
CA SER A 213 16.56 26.91 -0.83
C SER A 213 15.22 27.62 -1.08
N ASP A 214 14.63 27.50 -2.28
CA ASP A 214 13.48 28.35 -2.66
C ASP A 214 12.12 27.81 -2.20
N GLY A 215 12.05 26.53 -1.83
CA GLY A 215 10.84 25.86 -1.33
C GLY A 215 9.66 25.76 -2.31
N LYS A 216 9.72 26.38 -3.49
CA LYS A 216 8.57 26.52 -4.40
C LYS A 216 8.04 25.19 -4.91
N TRP A 217 8.94 24.22 -5.07
CA TRP A 217 8.60 22.85 -5.42
C TRP A 217 7.59 22.23 -4.45
N LYS A 218 7.61 22.58 -3.14
CA LYS A 218 6.69 22.01 -2.14
C LYS A 218 5.22 22.22 -2.52
N GLU A 219 4.86 23.40 -3.02
CA GLU A 219 3.46 23.75 -3.33
C GLU A 219 2.79 22.78 -4.33
N PHE A 220 3.57 22.18 -5.23
CA PHE A 220 3.08 21.19 -6.19
C PHE A 220 2.76 19.84 -5.54
N PHE A 221 3.45 19.47 -4.45
CA PHE A 221 3.43 18.13 -3.84
C PHE A 221 2.77 18.04 -2.46
N THR A 222 2.57 19.16 -1.74
CA THR A 222 2.01 19.17 -0.36
C THR A 222 0.56 18.67 -0.25
N ARG A 223 -0.21 18.51 -1.34
CA ARG A 223 -1.68 18.25 -1.27
C ARG A 223 -2.25 17.26 -2.31
N ARG A 224 -1.44 16.36 -2.88
CA ARG A 224 -1.84 15.61 -4.10
C ARG A 224 -1.79 14.09 -4.07
N SER A 225 -1.35 13.46 -2.98
CA SER A 225 -1.31 11.99 -2.92
C SER A 225 -2.72 11.39 -3.06
N PHE A 226 -2.80 10.27 -3.77
CA PHE A 226 -3.98 9.39 -3.79
C PHE A 226 -4.29 8.81 -2.39
N ASP A 227 -3.30 8.87 -1.49
CA ASP A 227 -3.34 8.40 -0.12
C ASP A 227 -3.33 9.62 0.83
N GLN A 228 -4.32 10.51 0.66
CA GLN A 228 -4.42 11.76 1.40
C GLN A 228 -4.57 11.50 2.91
N ASP A 229 -5.34 10.48 3.29
CA ASP A 229 -5.44 10.02 4.69
C ASP A 229 -4.08 9.61 5.29
N PHE A 230 -3.23 8.90 4.53
CA PHE A 230 -1.90 8.50 4.96
C PHE A 230 -0.97 9.71 5.13
N ALA A 231 -0.98 10.62 4.15
CA ALA A 231 -0.15 11.83 4.15
C ALA A 231 -0.59 12.86 5.21
N GLU A 232 -1.87 12.90 5.59
CA GLU A 232 -2.38 13.82 6.60
C GLU A 232 -2.35 13.24 8.03
N LYS A 233 -2.53 11.92 8.20
CA LYS A 233 -2.68 11.31 9.54
C LYS A 233 -1.45 10.52 9.99
N ILE A 234 -0.85 9.72 9.11
CA ILE A 234 0.27 8.84 9.47
C ILE A 234 1.62 9.53 9.27
N PHE A 235 1.77 10.29 8.18
CA PHE A 235 3.03 10.98 7.90
C PHE A 235 3.47 11.95 9.03
N PRO A 236 2.60 12.77 9.65
CA PRO A 236 3.00 13.59 10.80
C PRO A 236 3.49 12.78 12.01
N LEU A 237 2.99 11.55 12.22
CA LEU A 237 3.44 10.68 13.31
C LEU A 237 4.87 10.15 13.04
N VAL A 238 5.13 9.70 11.80
CA VAL A 238 6.46 9.23 11.39
C VAL A 238 7.48 10.38 11.37
N HIS A 239 7.10 11.54 10.84
CA HIS A 239 7.96 12.71 10.69
C HIS A 239 8.23 13.41 12.04
N LYS A 240 7.18 13.90 12.72
CA LYS A 240 7.35 14.63 14.01
C LYS A 240 7.93 13.75 15.11
N GLY A 241 7.67 12.44 15.08
CA GLY A 241 8.20 11.49 16.07
C GLY A 241 9.67 11.13 15.90
N THR A 242 10.32 11.54 14.79
CA THR A 242 11.71 11.12 14.48
C THR A 242 12.66 12.23 14.05
N GLY A 243 12.17 13.42 13.67
CA GLY A 243 13.02 14.57 13.37
C GLY A 243 13.78 14.50 12.04
N LEU A 244 13.47 13.52 11.18
CA LEU A 244 13.95 13.50 9.80
C LEU A 244 13.36 14.68 9.01
N PRO A 245 14.11 15.29 8.09
CA PRO A 245 13.61 16.36 7.25
C PRO A 245 12.55 15.85 6.25
N GLU A 246 11.75 16.78 5.73
CA GLU A 246 10.87 16.50 4.59
C GLU A 246 11.66 16.54 3.28
N VAL A 247 11.42 15.56 2.41
CA VAL A 247 11.98 15.45 1.07
C VAL A 247 10.87 15.14 0.06
N LEU A 248 11.17 15.26 -1.23
CA LEU A 248 10.31 14.74 -2.28
C LEU A 248 10.52 13.23 -2.36
N VAL A 249 9.50 12.46 -2.01
CA VAL A 249 9.51 11.00 -2.13
C VAL A 249 8.83 10.59 -3.44
N HIS A 250 9.38 9.60 -4.12
CA HIS A 250 8.81 9.01 -5.33
C HIS A 250 7.57 8.16 -5.00
N GLY A 251 7.56 7.51 -3.83
CA GLY A 251 6.62 6.45 -3.50
C GLY A 251 6.91 5.14 -4.26
N ILE A 252 8.18 4.87 -4.53
CA ILE A 252 8.70 3.94 -5.55
C ILE A 252 8.24 2.47 -5.44
N GLY A 253 8.26 1.75 -6.55
CA GLY A 253 8.29 0.27 -6.58
C GLY A 253 9.21 -0.22 -7.72
N PRO A 254 9.71 -1.46 -7.71
CA PRO A 254 10.64 -1.98 -8.73
C PRO A 254 10.10 -1.91 -10.17
N ALA A 255 8.78 -2.01 -10.35
CA ALA A 255 8.10 -1.80 -11.63
C ALA A 255 8.31 -0.40 -12.25
N ASN A 256 8.80 0.55 -11.46
CA ASN A 256 9.04 1.94 -11.81
C ASN A 256 10.54 2.25 -11.99
N ILE A 257 11.39 1.23 -12.08
CA ILE A 257 12.84 1.35 -12.22
C ILE A 257 13.25 0.60 -13.50
N LEU A 258 13.79 1.34 -14.46
CA LEU A 258 14.27 0.79 -15.72
C LEU A 258 15.76 0.51 -15.61
N PHE A 259 16.15 -0.75 -15.74
CA PHE A 259 17.53 -1.22 -15.71
C PHE A 259 18.08 -1.43 -17.12
N SER A 260 19.39 -1.28 -17.32
CA SER A 260 20.02 -1.43 -18.64
C SER A 260 20.09 -2.89 -19.08
N ASN A 261 19.69 -3.15 -20.34
CA ASN A 261 19.84 -4.44 -20.99
C ASN A 261 21.33 -4.83 -21.20
N ALA A 262 22.23 -3.85 -21.27
CA ALA A 262 23.68 -4.07 -21.41
C ALA A 262 24.39 -4.18 -20.05
N GLU A 263 23.88 -3.53 -19.02
CA GLU A 263 24.46 -3.45 -17.68
C GLU A 263 23.37 -3.69 -16.62
N PRO A 264 23.03 -4.95 -16.24
CA PRO A 264 21.82 -5.27 -15.47
C PRO A 264 21.69 -4.60 -14.09
N SER A 265 22.78 -4.09 -13.52
CA SER A 265 22.76 -3.33 -12.26
C SER A 265 22.53 -1.83 -12.46
N LYS A 266 22.75 -1.29 -13.66
CA LYS A 266 22.70 0.14 -13.98
C LYS A 266 21.27 0.60 -14.22
N ILE A 267 20.86 1.63 -13.50
CA ILE A 267 19.57 2.28 -13.68
C ILE A 267 19.66 3.23 -14.87
N ILE A 268 18.76 3.09 -15.84
CA ILE A 268 18.57 4.02 -16.95
C ILE A 268 17.61 5.15 -16.53
N ALA A 269 16.49 4.81 -15.89
CA ALA A 269 15.53 5.82 -15.45
C ALA A 269 14.64 5.33 -14.30
N PHE A 270 14.32 6.25 -13.39
CA PHE A 270 13.13 6.19 -12.56
C PHE A 270 11.94 6.72 -13.36
N VAL A 271 10.76 6.09 -13.23
CA VAL A 271 9.56 6.42 -14.01
C VAL A 271 8.30 6.47 -13.15
N ASP A 272 7.19 6.97 -13.70
CA ASP A 272 5.86 6.84 -13.07
C ASP A 272 5.71 7.63 -11.76
N PHE A 273 6.20 8.89 -11.74
CA PHE A 273 6.16 9.85 -10.61
C PHE A 273 4.75 10.36 -10.24
N HIS A 274 3.69 9.67 -10.64
CA HIS A 274 2.30 10.03 -10.35
C HIS A 274 1.89 9.88 -8.87
N TYR A 275 2.77 9.33 -8.04
CA TYR A 275 2.68 9.30 -6.57
C TYR A 275 3.69 10.20 -5.86
N ALA A 276 4.46 11.02 -6.59
CA ALA A 276 5.43 11.93 -5.98
C ALA A 276 4.75 12.85 -4.94
N ALA A 277 5.35 12.94 -3.75
CA ALA A 277 4.77 13.64 -2.61
C ALA A 277 5.84 14.22 -1.70
N LEU A 278 5.47 15.21 -0.89
CA LEU A 278 6.29 15.61 0.26
C LEU A 278 6.22 14.49 1.32
N GLY A 279 7.36 14.01 1.80
CA GLY A 279 7.45 12.84 2.66
C GLY A 279 8.75 12.76 3.45
N SER A 280 8.96 11.65 4.14
CA SER A 280 10.22 11.33 4.85
C SER A 280 11.02 10.40 3.95
N PRO A 281 12.37 10.53 3.86
CA PRO A 281 13.19 9.70 2.98
C PRO A 281 12.99 8.19 3.20
N VAL A 282 12.59 7.79 4.40
CA VAL A 282 12.31 6.37 4.70
C VAL A 282 11.11 5.79 3.94
N ILE A 283 10.26 6.59 3.29
CA ILE A 283 9.12 6.08 2.51
C ILE A 283 9.59 5.35 1.24
N ASP A 284 10.60 5.87 0.55
CA ASP A 284 11.19 5.19 -0.61
C ASP A 284 12.14 4.07 -0.18
N LEU A 285 12.87 4.26 0.92
CA LEU A 285 13.72 3.22 1.50
C LEU A 285 12.90 2.01 1.97
N GLU A 286 11.76 2.23 2.63
CA GLU A 286 10.87 1.16 3.12
C GLU A 286 10.50 0.22 1.98
N LYS A 287 9.89 0.74 0.91
CA LYS A 287 9.47 -0.08 -0.22
C LYS A 287 10.64 -0.77 -0.92
N THR A 288 11.70 -0.01 -1.20
CA THR A 288 12.88 -0.53 -1.89
C THR A 288 13.51 -1.69 -1.11
N ILE A 289 13.77 -1.49 0.18
CA ILE A 289 14.45 -2.46 1.04
C ILE A 289 13.50 -3.63 1.37
N THR A 290 12.23 -3.39 1.68
CA THR A 290 11.23 -4.44 1.91
C THR A 290 11.13 -5.41 0.73
N MET A 291 11.28 -4.90 -0.49
CA MET A 291 11.19 -5.67 -1.73
C MET A 291 12.52 -6.38 -2.04
N ALA A 292 13.67 -5.68 -2.01
CA ALA A 292 14.99 -6.29 -2.24
C ALA A 292 15.36 -7.37 -1.19
N THR A 293 14.88 -7.22 0.05
CA THR A 293 15.09 -8.21 1.12
C THR A 293 14.09 -9.37 1.10
N HIS A 294 13.18 -9.43 0.13
CA HIS A 294 12.24 -10.55 -0.03
C HIS A 294 12.95 -11.89 -0.24
N ARG A 295 14.14 -11.90 -0.85
CA ARG A 295 15.00 -13.10 -0.96
C ARG A 295 15.39 -13.71 0.40
N TYR A 296 15.32 -12.94 1.47
CA TYR A 296 15.53 -13.37 2.87
C TYR A 296 14.22 -13.64 3.63
N ALA A 297 13.08 -13.84 2.95
CA ALA A 297 11.78 -14.05 3.62
C ALA A 297 11.77 -15.24 4.62
N ASN A 298 12.64 -16.24 4.40
CA ASN A 298 12.79 -17.40 5.29
C ASN A 298 13.93 -17.26 6.32
N ASP A 299 14.71 -16.16 6.29
CA ASP A 299 15.78 -15.87 7.23
C ASP A 299 15.64 -14.43 7.76
N LEU A 300 14.94 -14.32 8.88
CA LEU A 300 14.65 -13.06 9.55
C LEU A 300 15.92 -12.37 10.09
N GLY A 301 16.98 -13.14 10.38
CA GLY A 301 18.27 -12.63 10.83
C GLY A 301 19.02 -11.96 9.67
N ALA A 302 19.19 -12.68 8.56
CA ALA A 302 19.79 -12.14 7.33
C ALA A 302 19.01 -10.93 6.80
N ARG A 303 17.67 -10.99 6.85
CA ARG A 303 16.80 -9.86 6.50
C ARG A 303 17.06 -8.64 7.39
N SER A 304 17.00 -8.80 8.71
CA SER A 304 17.23 -7.70 9.67
C SER A 304 18.61 -7.06 9.50
N LYS A 305 19.64 -7.88 9.26
CA LYS A 305 21.00 -7.43 8.95
C LYS A 305 21.02 -6.62 7.65
N ALA A 306 20.50 -7.16 6.54
CA ALA A 306 20.46 -6.47 5.25
C ALA A 306 19.70 -5.14 5.32
N GLU A 307 18.60 -5.07 6.07
CA GLU A 307 17.87 -3.83 6.32
C GLU A 307 18.73 -2.80 7.07
N SER A 308 19.41 -3.21 8.16
CA SER A 308 20.31 -2.32 8.93
C SER A 308 21.52 -1.84 8.12
N ASP A 309 22.14 -2.73 7.35
CA ASP A 309 23.31 -2.43 6.53
C ASP A 309 22.93 -1.44 5.42
N THR A 310 21.79 -1.66 4.73
CA THR A 310 21.33 -0.76 3.66
C THR A 310 20.96 0.63 4.17
N LEU A 311 20.34 0.73 5.35
CA LEU A 311 20.05 2.03 5.99
C LEU A 311 21.32 2.77 6.41
N SER A 312 22.35 2.02 6.83
CA SER A 312 23.65 2.59 7.16
C SER A 312 24.35 3.08 5.89
N TYR A 313 24.31 2.31 4.81
CA TYR A 313 24.83 2.71 3.49
C TYR A 313 24.17 4.00 2.97
N TYR A 314 22.84 4.05 2.96
CA TYR A 314 22.09 5.26 2.57
C TYR A 314 22.52 6.49 3.37
N TYR A 315 22.63 6.35 4.69
CA TYR A 315 22.97 7.46 5.59
C TYR A 315 24.37 8.01 5.31
N GLU A 316 25.36 7.13 5.13
CA GLU A 316 26.74 7.52 4.85
C GLU A 316 26.85 8.22 3.49
N ILE A 317 26.24 7.66 2.43
CA ILE A 317 26.21 8.25 1.08
C ILE A 317 25.49 9.60 1.07
N LEU A 318 24.35 9.73 1.77
CA LEU A 318 23.65 11.01 1.87
C LEU A 318 24.51 12.04 2.64
N ARG A 319 25.14 11.64 3.75
CA ARG A 319 26.01 12.53 4.53
C ARG A 319 27.18 13.04 3.69
N GLU A 320 27.87 12.16 2.97
CA GLU A 320 28.94 12.52 2.04
C GLU A 320 28.45 13.52 0.99
N LYS A 321 27.35 13.21 0.29
CA LYS A 321 26.79 14.08 -0.74
C LYS A 321 26.28 15.42 -0.19
N MET A 322 25.83 15.49 1.06
CA MET A 322 25.48 16.77 1.70
C MET A 322 26.74 17.60 1.99
N MET A 323 27.80 16.97 2.54
CA MET A 323 29.08 17.66 2.81
C MET A 323 29.74 18.19 1.53
N GLU A 324 29.70 17.44 0.43
CA GLU A 324 30.14 17.89 -0.91
C GLU A 324 29.44 19.19 -1.36
N ALA A 325 28.19 19.39 -0.95
CA ALA A 325 27.40 20.58 -1.27
C ALA A 325 27.53 21.69 -0.22
N GLY A 326 28.39 21.53 0.80
CA GLY A 326 28.55 22.50 1.89
C GLY A 326 27.42 22.48 2.92
N HIS A 327 26.67 21.39 3.03
CA HIS A 327 25.57 21.22 3.99
C HIS A 327 25.83 20.06 4.98
N GLU A 328 25.40 20.22 6.23
CA GLU A 328 25.41 19.14 7.21
C GLU A 328 24.10 18.35 7.21
N ILE A 329 24.16 17.06 7.59
CA ILE A 329 22.98 16.23 7.75
C ILE A 329 22.31 16.52 9.11
N THR A 330 21.02 16.88 9.10
CA THR A 330 20.32 17.37 10.31
C THR A 330 19.74 16.27 11.21
N PHE A 331 20.08 15.01 10.96
CA PHE A 331 19.53 13.85 11.66
C PHE A 331 20.58 12.74 11.79
N THR A 332 20.35 11.79 12.70
CA THR A 332 21.28 10.68 12.98
C THR A 332 20.84 9.38 12.32
N LEU A 333 21.78 8.44 12.14
CA LEU A 333 21.50 7.08 11.67
C LEU A 333 20.44 6.37 12.53
N GLU A 334 20.44 6.59 13.85
CA GLU A 334 19.42 6.00 14.74
C GLU A 334 18.03 6.65 14.58
N ALA A 335 17.95 7.94 14.28
CA ALA A 335 16.70 8.59 13.90
C ALA A 335 16.15 8.00 12.58
N LEU A 336 17.02 7.79 11.59
CA LEU A 336 16.68 7.13 10.32
C LEU A 336 16.16 5.70 10.56
N LYS A 337 16.93 4.86 11.28
CA LYS A 337 16.54 3.47 11.59
C LYS A 337 15.25 3.41 12.40
N ARG A 338 15.02 4.33 13.35
CA ARG A 338 13.76 4.42 14.11
C ARG A 338 12.58 4.74 13.20
N SER A 339 12.73 5.71 12.29
CA SER A 339 11.67 6.10 11.37
C SER A 339 11.37 5.03 10.33
N TYR A 340 12.39 4.35 9.80
CA TYR A 340 12.22 3.21 8.92
C TYR A 340 11.40 2.10 9.59
N ARG A 341 11.69 1.75 10.86
CA ARG A 341 10.90 0.75 11.60
C ARG A 341 9.43 1.13 11.70
N LEU A 342 9.11 2.41 11.96
CA LEU A 342 7.72 2.91 11.99
C LEU A 342 7.08 2.88 10.60
N CYS A 343 7.79 3.36 9.58
CA CYS A 343 7.32 3.37 8.19
C CYS A 343 7.06 1.96 7.66
N LYS A 344 7.87 0.96 8.05
CA LYS A 344 7.72 -0.45 7.66
C LYS A 344 6.43 -1.07 8.18
N VAL A 345 6.04 -0.81 9.44
CA VAL A 345 4.74 -1.27 9.98
C VAL A 345 3.60 -0.68 9.15
N VAL A 346 3.66 0.62 8.90
CA VAL A 346 2.69 1.38 8.11
C VAL A 346 2.61 0.89 6.65
N GLY A 347 3.74 0.62 6.01
CA GLY A 347 3.84 0.06 4.67
C GLY A 347 3.24 -1.35 4.59
N ALA A 348 3.55 -2.21 5.56
CA ALA A 348 2.96 -3.55 5.67
C ALA A 348 1.44 -3.51 5.83
N SER A 349 0.90 -2.64 6.70
CA SER A 349 -0.55 -2.43 6.84
C SER A 349 -1.20 -1.98 5.51
N ARG A 350 -0.57 -1.05 4.79
CA ARG A 350 -1.05 -0.61 3.46
C ARG A 350 -1.01 -1.74 2.44
N MET A 351 0.05 -2.55 2.42
CA MET A 351 0.15 -3.71 1.52
C MET A 351 -0.91 -4.77 1.80
N LEU A 352 -1.29 -5.00 3.06
CA LEU A 352 -2.41 -5.89 3.42
C LEU A 352 -3.75 -5.40 2.84
N VAL A 353 -4.02 -4.10 2.95
CA VAL A 353 -5.24 -3.48 2.39
C VAL A 353 -5.25 -3.53 0.85
N LEU A 354 -4.11 -3.22 0.21
CA LEU A 354 -3.97 -3.32 -1.24
C LEU A 354 -4.13 -4.77 -1.72
N TYR A 355 -3.50 -5.73 -1.04
CA TYR A 355 -3.65 -7.15 -1.34
C TYR A 355 -5.10 -7.61 -1.24
N THR A 356 -5.83 -7.21 -0.20
CA THR A 356 -7.26 -7.55 -0.05
C THR A 356 -8.09 -6.98 -1.20
N LYS A 357 -7.83 -5.73 -1.62
CA LYS A 357 -8.48 -5.13 -2.80
C LYS A 357 -8.12 -5.86 -4.10
N THR A 358 -6.84 -6.21 -4.29
CA THR A 358 -6.35 -6.92 -5.48
C THR A 358 -6.92 -8.32 -5.57
N VAL A 359 -6.90 -9.12 -4.49
CA VAL A 359 -7.51 -10.45 -4.45
C VAL A 359 -9.02 -10.39 -4.72
N ASN A 360 -9.74 -9.45 -4.10
CA ASN A 360 -11.17 -9.26 -4.38
C ASN A 360 -11.43 -8.85 -5.84
N SER A 361 -10.52 -8.11 -6.47
CA SER A 361 -10.63 -7.73 -7.89
C SER A 361 -10.28 -8.88 -8.83
N LEU A 362 -9.25 -9.68 -8.52
CA LEU A 362 -8.85 -10.86 -9.30
C LEU A 362 -9.90 -11.99 -9.20
N ALA A 363 -10.55 -12.15 -8.05
CA ALA A 363 -11.67 -13.07 -7.87
C ALA A 363 -12.89 -12.74 -8.74
N GLN A 364 -12.99 -11.51 -9.27
CA GLN A 364 -14.02 -11.09 -10.22
C GLN A 364 -13.62 -11.31 -11.69
N ILE A 365 -12.40 -11.81 -11.97
CA ILE A 365 -11.89 -12.07 -13.32
C ILE A 365 -11.87 -13.59 -13.57
N PRO A 366 -12.77 -14.16 -14.39
CA PRO A 366 -12.95 -15.61 -14.53
C PRO A 366 -11.71 -16.42 -14.97
N HIS A 367 -10.70 -15.75 -15.53
CA HIS A 367 -9.48 -16.38 -16.06
C HIS A 367 -8.20 -15.98 -15.31
N ALA A 368 -8.30 -15.18 -14.24
CA ALA A 368 -7.16 -14.73 -13.43
C ALA A 368 -7.32 -15.04 -11.93
N ALA A 369 -8.27 -15.92 -11.58
CA ALA A 369 -8.44 -16.38 -10.21
C ALA A 369 -7.19 -17.16 -9.76
N PRO A 370 -6.57 -16.82 -8.61
CA PRO A 370 -5.46 -17.61 -8.07
C PRO A 370 -5.94 -19.03 -7.76
N THR A 371 -5.08 -20.02 -8.03
CA THR A 371 -5.42 -21.43 -7.78
C THR A 371 -5.80 -21.65 -6.31
N GLU A 372 -6.61 -22.67 -6.06
CA GLU A 372 -7.01 -23.05 -4.70
C GLU A 372 -5.78 -23.36 -3.82
N GLU A 373 -4.73 -23.94 -4.40
CA GLU A 373 -3.45 -24.21 -3.72
C GLU A 373 -2.70 -22.93 -3.33
N HIS A 374 -2.57 -21.95 -4.24
CA HIS A 374 -1.98 -20.64 -3.90
C HIS A 374 -2.79 -19.95 -2.80
N THR A 375 -4.12 -20.01 -2.90
CA THR A 375 -5.04 -19.46 -1.91
C THR A 375 -4.90 -20.16 -0.55
N LYS A 376 -4.76 -21.49 -0.52
CA LYS A 376 -4.61 -22.29 0.70
C LYS A 376 -3.26 -22.07 1.36
N LYS A 377 -2.15 -22.22 0.62
CA LYS A 377 -0.79 -22.04 1.15
C LYS A 377 -0.60 -20.64 1.75
N PHE A 378 -1.17 -19.61 1.11
CA PHE A 378 -1.13 -18.25 1.63
C PHE A 378 -2.04 -18.04 2.86
N LYS A 379 -3.23 -18.66 2.89
CA LYS A 379 -4.11 -18.68 4.08
C LYS A 379 -3.43 -19.36 5.28
N ASP A 380 -2.75 -20.48 5.07
CA ASP A 380 -2.09 -21.25 6.15
C ASP A 380 -0.93 -20.45 6.76
N ILE A 381 -0.10 -19.79 5.93
CA ILE A 381 0.96 -18.88 6.39
C ILE A 381 0.38 -17.70 7.19
N ALA A 382 -0.68 -17.06 6.67
CA ALA A 382 -1.36 -15.97 7.36
C ALA A 382 -2.05 -16.41 8.66
N MET A 383 -2.60 -17.63 8.70
CA MET A 383 -3.29 -18.20 9.86
C MET A 383 -2.33 -18.50 11.00
N ASN A 384 -1.17 -19.11 10.72
CA ASN A 384 -0.16 -19.39 11.74
C ASN A 384 0.42 -18.09 12.32
N GLY A 385 0.72 -17.11 11.45
CA GLY A 385 1.12 -15.77 11.90
C GLY A 385 0.05 -15.09 12.79
N ALA A 386 -1.23 -15.18 12.42
CA ALA A 386 -2.32 -14.59 13.20
C ALA A 386 -2.60 -15.30 14.54
N ILE A 387 -2.43 -16.62 14.63
CA ILE A 387 -2.58 -17.37 15.89
C ILE A 387 -1.45 -17.00 16.85
N GLU A 388 -0.23 -16.95 16.35
CA GLU A 388 0.93 -16.61 17.18
C GLU A 388 0.89 -15.12 17.59
N ALA A 389 0.38 -14.24 16.72
CA ALA A 389 0.06 -12.85 17.06
C ALA A 389 -0.95 -12.75 18.21
N LEU A 390 -2.02 -13.54 18.16
CA LEU A 390 -3.04 -13.57 19.22
C LEU A 390 -2.43 -13.92 20.60
N LYS A 391 -1.56 -14.93 20.69
CA LYS A 391 -0.89 -15.30 21.95
C LYS A 391 -0.08 -14.14 22.54
N ASN A 392 0.67 -13.45 21.70
CA ASN A 392 1.49 -12.32 22.12
C ASN A 392 0.65 -11.10 22.56
N ILE A 393 -0.54 -10.87 21.97
CA ILE A 393 -1.53 -9.90 22.48
C ILE A 393 -1.94 -10.29 23.91
N ILE A 394 -2.26 -11.56 24.11
CA ILE A 394 -2.72 -12.10 25.39
C ILE A 394 -1.65 -12.00 26.48
N GLU A 395 -0.41 -12.38 26.18
CA GLU A 395 0.73 -12.27 27.10
C GLU A 395 1.07 -10.81 27.44
N SER A 396 1.02 -9.91 26.46
CA SER A 396 1.29 -8.49 26.67
C SER A 396 0.19 -7.81 27.47
N LEU A 397 -1.09 -8.15 27.23
CA LEU A 397 -2.22 -7.70 28.05
C LEU A 397 -2.14 -8.26 29.47
N ALA A 398 -1.77 -9.54 29.65
CA ALA A 398 -1.58 -10.13 30.97
C ALA A 398 -0.46 -9.42 31.76
N CYS A 399 0.65 -9.06 31.10
CA CYS A 399 1.73 -8.26 31.70
C CYS A 399 1.29 -6.84 32.11
N LEU A 400 0.46 -6.19 31.30
CA LEU A 400 -0.13 -4.88 31.60
C LEU A 400 -1.09 -4.98 32.79
N HIS A 401 -2.06 -5.90 32.74
CA HIS A 401 -3.03 -6.12 33.81
C HIS A 401 -2.36 -6.51 35.13
N LYS A 402 -1.32 -7.37 35.12
CA LYS A 402 -0.48 -7.67 36.30
C LYS A 402 0.02 -6.38 36.95
N HIS A 403 0.68 -5.50 36.20
CA HIS A 403 1.24 -4.26 36.75
C HIS A 403 0.17 -3.42 37.43
N ILE A 404 -0.99 -3.25 36.80
CA ILE A 404 -2.10 -2.46 37.35
C ILE A 404 -2.66 -3.09 38.63
N LEU A 405 -2.84 -4.42 38.65
CA LEU A 405 -3.33 -5.16 39.82
C LEU A 405 -2.35 -5.13 41.01
N CYS A 406 -1.04 -5.06 40.74
CA CYS A 406 -0.01 -4.91 41.76
C CYS A 406 0.15 -3.47 42.31
N MET A 407 -0.44 -2.44 41.67
CA MET A 407 -0.35 -1.05 42.13
C MET A 407 -1.32 -0.76 43.28
N SER A 408 -0.83 -0.95 44.51
CA SER A 408 -1.59 -0.88 45.75
C SER A 408 -2.07 0.53 46.18
N ASP A 409 -1.50 1.61 45.63
CA ASP A 409 -1.78 2.97 46.11
C ASP A 409 -3.02 3.64 45.48
N GLY A 410 -3.62 3.02 44.44
CA GLY A 410 -4.84 3.47 43.78
C GLY A 410 -4.75 4.80 43.02
N LYS A 411 -3.65 5.55 43.10
CA LYS A 411 -3.54 6.93 42.57
C LYS A 411 -3.71 7.01 41.06
N TRP A 412 -3.39 5.93 40.35
CA TRP A 412 -3.59 5.81 38.91
C TRP A 412 -5.07 5.96 38.50
N LYS A 413 -6.03 5.62 39.37
CA LYS A 413 -7.47 5.73 39.07
C LYS A 413 -7.95 7.17 38.87
N GLU A 414 -7.34 8.13 39.55
CA GLU A 414 -7.66 9.56 39.40
C GLU A 414 -7.24 10.11 38.02
N PHE A 415 -6.27 9.47 37.36
CA PHE A 415 -5.75 9.91 36.07
C PHE A 415 -6.66 9.51 34.89
N PHE A 416 -7.35 8.37 35.00
CA PHE A 416 -8.15 7.78 33.92
C PHE A 416 -9.67 7.99 34.04
N THR A 417 -10.15 8.52 35.17
CA THR A 417 -11.59 8.78 35.41
C THR A 417 -12.15 10.00 34.65
N ARG A 418 -11.38 10.69 33.80
CA ARG A 418 -11.76 12.01 33.26
C ARG A 418 -11.82 12.17 31.73
N ARG A 419 -11.50 11.16 30.91
CA ARG A 419 -11.45 11.31 29.44
C ARG A 419 -11.76 10.02 28.66
N SER A 420 -12.97 9.88 28.12
CA SER A 420 -13.18 9.04 26.92
C SER A 420 -14.41 9.51 26.12
N PHE A 421 -14.44 9.20 24.83
CA PHE A 421 -15.48 9.63 23.87
C PHE A 421 -16.81 8.88 24.00
N ASP A 422 -16.94 7.96 24.97
CA ASP A 422 -18.10 7.08 25.17
C ASP A 422 -18.40 6.93 26.67
N GLN A 423 -18.32 8.06 27.39
CA GLN A 423 -18.34 8.12 28.86
C GLN A 423 -19.62 7.52 29.47
N ASP A 424 -20.80 7.84 28.93
CA ASP A 424 -22.08 7.25 29.35
C ASP A 424 -22.09 5.72 29.28
N PHE A 425 -21.48 5.15 28.23
CA PHE A 425 -21.44 3.70 28.02
C PHE A 425 -20.44 3.04 28.98
N ALA A 426 -19.26 3.64 29.14
CA ALA A 426 -18.26 3.18 30.09
C ALA A 426 -18.78 3.23 31.54
N GLU A 427 -19.35 4.36 31.98
CA GLU A 427 -19.81 4.55 33.36
C GLU A 427 -21.02 3.69 33.76
N LYS A 428 -21.87 3.29 32.79
CA LYS A 428 -23.06 2.48 33.09
C LYS A 428 -22.83 0.98 32.91
N ILE A 429 -22.20 0.57 31.81
CA ILE A 429 -22.11 -0.84 31.44
C ILE A 429 -20.88 -1.54 32.04
N VAL A 430 -19.73 -0.86 32.11
CA VAL A 430 -18.48 -1.48 32.60
C VAL A 430 -18.54 -1.83 34.10
N PRO A 431 -19.18 -1.01 34.98
CA PRO A 431 -19.47 -1.42 36.35
C PRO A 431 -20.33 -2.67 36.46
N LEU A 432 -21.34 -2.85 35.60
CA LEU A 432 -22.18 -4.05 35.62
C LEU A 432 -21.36 -5.31 35.32
N VAL A 433 -20.52 -5.29 34.28
CA VAL A 433 -19.67 -6.42 33.91
C VAL A 433 -18.68 -6.82 35.02
N HIS A 434 -17.93 -5.87 35.60
CA HIS A 434 -16.94 -6.24 36.62
C HIS A 434 -17.56 -6.53 37.99
N LYS A 435 -18.50 -5.68 38.48
CA LYS A 435 -19.13 -5.89 39.80
C LYS A 435 -20.01 -7.14 39.83
N GLY A 436 -20.73 -7.44 38.73
CA GLY A 436 -21.56 -8.64 38.61
C GLY A 436 -20.77 -9.96 38.51
N THR A 437 -19.46 -9.91 38.24
CA THR A 437 -18.62 -11.10 38.08
C THR A 437 -17.46 -11.22 39.08
N GLY A 438 -17.27 -10.23 39.94
CA GLY A 438 -16.19 -10.22 40.94
C GLY A 438 -14.79 -10.06 40.35
N LEU A 439 -14.67 -9.68 39.07
CA LEU A 439 -13.38 -9.39 38.46
C LEU A 439 -12.84 -8.04 38.95
N PRO A 440 -11.53 -7.93 39.19
CA PRO A 440 -10.92 -6.68 39.61
C PRO A 440 -10.93 -5.65 38.48
N GLU A 441 -11.03 -4.38 38.85
CA GLU A 441 -10.92 -3.25 37.94
C GLU A 441 -9.47 -3.01 37.54
N VAL A 442 -9.20 -2.97 36.24
CA VAL A 442 -7.90 -2.66 35.62
C VAL A 442 -8.04 -1.46 34.68
N LEU A 443 -6.91 -0.87 34.29
CA LEU A 443 -6.87 0.02 33.12
C LEU A 443 -6.96 -0.85 31.86
N VAL A 444 -8.10 -0.80 31.19
CA VAL A 444 -8.29 -1.40 29.86
C VAL A 444 -7.85 -0.40 28.80
N HIS A 445 -7.25 -0.89 27.72
CA HIS A 445 -6.84 -0.08 26.57
C HIS A 445 -8.03 0.33 25.69
N GLY A 446 -9.09 -0.49 25.67
CA GLY A 446 -10.19 -0.36 24.72
C GLY A 446 -9.77 -0.79 23.31
N ILE A 447 -8.91 -1.79 23.21
CA ILE A 447 -7.99 -2.04 22.08
C ILE A 447 -8.67 -2.15 20.71
N GLY A 448 -8.06 -1.54 19.68
CA GLY A 448 -8.38 -1.75 18.27
C GLY A 448 -7.22 -2.47 17.57
N PRO A 449 -7.43 -3.08 16.39
CA PRO A 449 -6.34 -3.75 15.69
C PRO A 449 -5.30 -2.75 15.14
N ALA A 450 -5.68 -1.49 14.95
CA ALA A 450 -4.80 -0.38 14.60
C ALA A 450 -3.94 0.11 15.80
N ASN A 451 -4.24 -0.34 17.02
CA ASN A 451 -3.64 0.14 18.27
C ASN A 451 -2.57 -0.84 18.79
N ILE A 452 -2.22 -1.88 18.01
CA ILE A 452 -1.25 -2.91 18.37
C ILE A 452 -0.10 -2.88 17.36
N LEU A 453 1.12 -2.63 17.85
CA LEU A 453 2.33 -2.69 17.04
C LEU A 453 2.99 -4.06 17.20
N PHE A 454 2.99 -4.84 16.12
CA PHE A 454 3.68 -6.13 16.04
C PHE A 454 5.14 -5.95 15.60
N SER A 455 5.97 -6.94 15.91
CA SER A 455 7.37 -7.00 15.52
C SER A 455 7.50 -7.42 14.06
N ASN A 456 8.19 -6.59 13.27
CA ASN A 456 8.53 -6.94 11.89
C ASN A 456 9.54 -8.10 11.79
N ALA A 457 10.24 -8.44 12.87
CA ALA A 457 11.15 -9.58 12.94
C ALA A 457 10.44 -10.88 13.39
N GLU A 458 9.36 -10.75 14.14
CA GLU A 458 8.57 -11.86 14.68
C GLU A 458 7.10 -11.42 14.54
N PRO A 459 6.40 -11.64 13.41
CA PRO A 459 5.09 -11.03 13.10
C PRO A 459 3.99 -11.26 14.14
N SER A 460 4.22 -12.23 15.02
CA SER A 460 3.43 -12.53 16.19
C SER A 460 3.70 -11.61 17.38
N LYS A 461 4.97 -11.37 17.69
CA LYS A 461 5.44 -10.64 18.88
C LYS A 461 4.95 -9.22 18.88
N ILE A 462 4.57 -8.71 20.05
CA ILE A 462 4.21 -7.30 20.21
C ILE A 462 5.44 -6.49 20.58
N ILE A 463 5.56 -5.33 19.95
CA ILE A 463 6.49 -4.26 20.33
C ILE A 463 5.82 -3.32 21.33
N ALA A 464 4.59 -2.89 21.05
CA ALA A 464 3.87 -1.95 21.90
C ALA A 464 2.36 -1.95 21.66
N PHE A 465 1.61 -1.54 22.68
CA PHE A 465 0.27 -0.98 22.52
C PHE A 465 0.37 0.54 22.38
N VAL A 466 -0.45 1.13 21.51
CA VAL A 466 -0.41 2.56 21.17
C VAL A 466 -1.82 3.13 21.03
N ASP A 467 -1.96 4.45 21.12
CA ASP A 467 -3.26 5.14 21.05
C ASP A 467 -4.22 4.70 22.18
N PHE A 468 -3.88 5.15 23.39
CA PHE A 468 -4.66 4.97 24.62
C PHE A 468 -5.84 5.98 24.74
N HIS A 469 -6.32 6.60 23.64
CA HIS A 469 -7.43 7.58 23.73
C HIS A 469 -8.78 6.95 24.13
N TYR A 470 -8.89 5.62 24.08
CA TYR A 470 -10.02 4.83 24.59
C TYR A 470 -9.72 4.11 25.92
N ALA A 471 -8.58 4.39 26.54
CA ALA A 471 -8.20 3.74 27.78
C ALA A 471 -9.09 4.20 28.94
N ALA A 472 -9.58 3.25 29.73
CA ALA A 472 -10.57 3.47 30.78
C ALA A 472 -10.38 2.48 31.92
N LEU A 473 -10.99 2.75 33.07
CA LEU A 473 -11.12 1.75 34.13
C LEU A 473 -12.19 0.72 33.72
N GLY A 474 -11.89 -0.58 33.87
CA GLY A 474 -12.84 -1.64 33.52
C GLY A 474 -12.39 -3.06 33.82
N SER A 475 -13.12 -4.03 33.29
CA SER A 475 -12.78 -5.46 33.44
C SER A 475 -11.73 -5.88 32.40
N PRO A 476 -10.71 -6.68 32.74
CA PRO A 476 -9.69 -7.13 31.79
C PRO A 476 -10.27 -7.88 30.57
N VAL A 477 -11.50 -8.40 30.67
CA VAL A 477 -12.20 -9.03 29.54
C VAL A 477 -12.59 -8.06 28.42
N ILE A 478 -12.53 -6.74 28.61
CA ILE A 478 -12.90 -5.77 27.57
C ILE A 478 -11.90 -5.82 26.39
N ASP A 479 -10.60 -5.86 26.70
CA ASP A 479 -9.58 -6.00 25.64
C ASP A 479 -9.53 -7.43 25.09
N LEU A 480 -9.84 -8.43 25.92
CA LEU A 480 -9.98 -9.82 25.46
C LEU A 480 -11.18 -10.01 24.52
N GLU A 481 -12.35 -9.44 24.82
CA GLU A 481 -13.54 -9.50 23.97
C GLU A 481 -13.21 -9.00 22.57
N LYS A 482 -12.69 -7.78 22.45
CA LYS A 482 -12.33 -7.22 21.15
C LYS A 482 -11.27 -8.07 20.44
N THR A 483 -10.21 -8.46 21.15
CA THR A 483 -9.10 -9.22 20.57
C THR A 483 -9.56 -10.59 20.06
N ILE A 484 -10.32 -11.33 20.87
CA ILE A 484 -10.78 -12.67 20.56
C ILE A 484 -11.89 -12.61 19.50
N THR A 485 -12.83 -11.66 19.57
CA THR A 485 -13.86 -11.44 18.53
C THR A 485 -13.21 -11.16 17.17
N MET A 486 -12.15 -10.33 17.10
CA MET A 486 -11.39 -10.11 15.87
C MET A 486 -10.71 -11.38 15.34
N ALA A 487 -9.99 -12.12 16.21
CA ALA A 487 -9.24 -13.31 15.80
C ALA A 487 -10.14 -14.50 15.43
N THR A 488 -11.31 -14.59 16.05
CA THR A 488 -12.28 -15.68 15.84
C THR A 488 -13.33 -15.38 14.77
N HIS A 489 -13.39 -14.16 14.21
CA HIS A 489 -14.31 -13.80 13.12
C HIS A 489 -14.26 -14.78 11.92
N ARG A 490 -13.12 -15.43 11.66
CA ARG A 490 -13.00 -16.48 10.62
C ARG A 490 -13.87 -17.72 10.87
N TYR A 491 -14.27 -17.96 12.11
CA TYR A 491 -15.20 -19.01 12.55
C TYR A 491 -16.65 -18.51 12.66
N ALA A 492 -17.02 -17.37 12.04
CA ALA A 492 -18.39 -16.84 12.09
C ALA A 492 -19.46 -17.85 11.60
N ASN A 493 -19.08 -18.78 10.72
CA ASN A 493 -19.95 -19.83 10.19
C ASN A 493 -19.82 -21.19 10.93
N ASP A 494 -18.93 -21.29 11.93
CA ASP A 494 -18.72 -22.49 12.76
C ASP A 494 -18.67 -22.08 14.24
N LEU A 495 -19.86 -22.03 14.84
CA LEU A 495 -20.05 -21.67 16.24
C LEU A 495 -19.35 -22.65 17.20
N GLY A 496 -19.17 -23.91 16.81
CA GLY A 496 -18.46 -24.91 17.61
C GLY A 496 -16.97 -24.62 17.66
N ALA A 497 -16.34 -24.41 16.51
CA ALA A 497 -14.93 -24.00 16.43
C ALA A 497 -14.69 -22.64 17.09
N ARG A 498 -15.62 -21.67 16.92
CA ARG A 498 -15.56 -20.38 17.61
C ARG A 498 -15.59 -20.55 19.12
N SER A 499 -16.62 -21.21 19.67
CA SER A 499 -16.79 -21.38 21.11
C SER A 499 -15.60 -22.12 21.75
N LYS A 500 -15.07 -23.15 21.07
CA LYS A 500 -13.85 -23.82 21.51
C LYS A 500 -12.65 -22.87 21.53
N ALA A 501 -12.39 -22.14 20.43
CA ALA A 501 -11.28 -21.20 20.36
C ALA A 501 -11.39 -20.09 21.42
N GLU A 502 -12.58 -19.55 21.67
CA GLU A 502 -12.83 -18.58 22.75
C GLU A 502 -12.50 -19.18 24.13
N SER A 503 -12.97 -20.39 24.44
CA SER A 503 -12.70 -21.08 25.71
C SER A 503 -11.22 -21.41 25.91
N ASP A 504 -10.55 -21.95 24.89
CA ASP A 504 -9.13 -22.30 24.93
C ASP A 504 -8.27 -21.04 25.16
N THR A 505 -8.63 -19.94 24.49
CA THR A 505 -7.93 -18.65 24.59
C THR A 505 -8.09 -17.98 25.96
N LEU A 506 -9.30 -18.02 26.54
CA LEU A 506 -9.55 -17.51 27.89
C LEU A 506 -8.83 -18.33 28.97
N SER A 507 -8.76 -19.65 28.77
CA SER A 507 -8.01 -20.55 29.66
C SER A 507 -6.50 -20.24 29.59
N TYR A 508 -5.95 -20.02 28.40
CA TYR A 508 -4.56 -19.59 28.22
C TYR A 508 -4.26 -18.24 28.90
N TYR A 509 -5.10 -17.22 28.69
CA TYR A 509 -4.93 -15.92 29.36
C TYR A 509 -4.95 -16.06 30.89
N TYR A 510 -5.87 -16.84 31.45
CA TYR A 510 -5.99 -17.04 32.88
C TYR A 510 -4.74 -17.67 33.50
N GLU A 511 -4.21 -18.73 32.87
CA GLU A 511 -3.01 -19.41 33.34
C GLU A 511 -1.78 -18.51 33.28
N ILE A 512 -1.58 -17.77 32.18
CA ILE A 512 -0.49 -16.79 32.04
C ILE A 512 -0.62 -15.68 33.10
N LEU A 513 -1.82 -15.11 33.30
CA LEU A 513 -2.03 -14.09 34.33
C LEU A 513 -1.77 -14.64 35.74
N ARG A 514 -2.21 -15.87 36.04
CA ARG A 514 -1.96 -16.52 37.34
C ARG A 514 -0.47 -16.70 37.60
N GLU A 515 0.28 -17.23 36.63
CA GLU A 515 1.74 -17.36 36.69
C GLU A 515 2.39 -16.00 36.96
N LYS A 516 2.02 -14.99 36.16
CA LYS A 516 2.59 -13.64 36.24
C LYS A 516 2.22 -12.92 37.54
N MET A 517 1.08 -13.20 38.16
CA MET A 517 0.73 -12.72 39.50
C MET A 517 1.58 -13.40 40.59
N MET A 518 1.73 -14.73 40.53
CA MET A 518 2.54 -15.50 41.49
C MET A 518 4.01 -15.07 41.48
N GLU A 519 4.59 -14.79 40.31
CA GLU A 519 5.94 -14.20 40.18
C GLU A 519 6.13 -12.89 40.94
N ALA A 520 5.07 -12.11 41.13
CA ALA A 520 5.09 -10.86 41.89
C ALA A 520 4.70 -11.03 43.37
N GLY A 521 4.51 -12.26 43.84
CA GLY A 521 4.09 -12.54 45.22
C GLY A 521 2.60 -12.26 45.48
N HIS A 522 1.76 -12.25 44.44
CA HIS A 522 0.32 -12.04 44.56
C HIS A 522 -0.48 -13.25 44.07
N GLU A 523 -1.61 -13.54 44.72
CA GLU A 523 -2.58 -14.53 44.25
C GLU A 523 -3.63 -13.88 43.33
N ILE A 524 -4.17 -14.66 42.38
CA ILE A 524 -5.28 -14.21 41.53
C ILE A 524 -6.60 -14.30 42.31
N THR A 525 -7.34 -13.19 42.41
CA THR A 525 -8.52 -13.08 43.28
C THR A 525 -9.83 -13.55 42.64
N PHE A 526 -9.78 -14.12 41.44
CA PHE A 526 -10.94 -14.57 40.67
C PHE A 526 -10.67 -15.90 39.97
N THR A 527 -11.71 -16.64 39.61
CA THR A 527 -11.60 -17.97 38.97
C THR A 527 -11.69 -17.90 37.44
N LEU A 528 -11.24 -18.95 36.76
CA LEU A 528 -11.41 -19.10 35.31
C LEU A 528 -12.88 -19.03 34.88
N GLU A 529 -13.80 -19.58 35.67
CA GLU A 529 -15.23 -19.53 35.35
C GLU A 529 -15.83 -18.14 35.57
N ALA A 530 -15.35 -17.37 36.55
CA ALA A 530 -15.68 -15.95 36.68
C ALA A 530 -15.18 -15.15 35.47
N LEU A 531 -13.94 -15.39 35.02
CA LEU A 531 -13.38 -14.79 33.80
C LEU A 531 -14.22 -15.12 32.55
N LYS A 532 -14.57 -16.40 32.35
CA LYS A 532 -15.40 -16.84 31.21
C LYS A 532 -16.80 -16.21 31.25
N ARG A 533 -17.46 -16.16 32.42
CA ARG A 533 -18.76 -15.48 32.57
C ARG A 533 -18.65 -13.98 32.27
N SER A 534 -17.61 -13.31 32.79
CA SER A 534 -17.36 -11.89 32.53
C SER A 534 -17.12 -11.61 31.05
N TYR A 535 -16.35 -12.47 30.37
CA TYR A 535 -16.14 -12.38 28.92
C TYR A 535 -17.45 -12.53 28.14
N ARG A 536 -18.28 -13.53 28.45
CA ARG A 536 -19.60 -13.70 27.81
C ARG A 536 -20.47 -12.46 28.00
N LEU A 537 -20.61 -11.95 29.22
CA LEU A 537 -21.32 -10.69 29.49
C LEU A 537 -20.72 -9.51 28.72
N CYS A 538 -19.40 -9.46 28.55
CA CYS A 538 -18.75 -8.45 27.71
C CYS A 538 -19.08 -8.58 26.21
N LYS A 539 -19.41 -9.77 25.69
CA LYS A 539 -19.89 -9.92 24.30
C LYS A 539 -21.24 -9.23 24.08
N VAL A 540 -22.10 -9.14 25.10
CA VAL A 540 -23.34 -8.35 25.05
C VAL A 540 -23.01 -6.88 24.77
N VAL A 541 -22.04 -6.35 25.53
CA VAL A 541 -21.50 -4.98 25.41
C VAL A 541 -20.91 -4.73 24.02
N GLY A 542 -20.11 -5.68 23.51
CA GLY A 542 -19.55 -5.65 22.16
C GLY A 542 -20.63 -5.64 21.06
N ALA A 543 -21.63 -6.52 21.17
CA ALA A 543 -22.75 -6.61 20.23
C ALA A 543 -23.60 -5.33 20.19
N SER A 544 -23.95 -4.76 21.36
CA SER A 544 -24.65 -3.47 21.43
C SER A 544 -23.87 -2.35 20.76
N ARG A 545 -22.54 -2.28 20.98
CA ARG A 545 -21.67 -1.34 20.27
C ARG A 545 -21.65 -1.59 18.76
N MET A 546 -21.58 -2.85 18.31
CA MET A 546 -21.59 -3.19 16.88
C MET A 546 -22.90 -2.83 16.19
N LEU A 547 -24.06 -2.90 16.86
CA LEU A 547 -25.35 -2.41 16.33
C LEU A 547 -25.35 -0.88 16.12
N VAL A 548 -24.84 -0.12 17.11
CA VAL A 548 -24.72 1.34 17.03
C VAL A 548 -23.71 1.73 15.94
N LEU A 549 -22.57 1.04 15.87
CA LEU A 549 -21.54 1.25 14.85
C LEU A 549 -22.04 0.87 13.46
N TYR A 550 -22.78 -0.23 13.27
CA TYR A 550 -23.43 -0.58 12.01
C TYR A 550 -24.33 0.56 11.54
N THR A 551 -25.24 1.02 12.41
CA THR A 551 -26.20 2.09 12.10
C THR A 551 -25.47 3.39 11.72
N LYS A 552 -24.49 3.83 12.53
CA LYS A 552 -23.70 5.04 12.24
C LYS A 552 -22.86 4.88 10.96
N THR A 553 -22.21 3.74 10.76
CA THR A 553 -21.28 3.50 9.64
C THR A 553 -22.03 3.37 8.33
N VAL A 554 -23.12 2.61 8.26
CA VAL A 554 -23.94 2.49 7.05
C VAL A 554 -24.57 3.84 6.70
N ASN A 555 -25.13 4.57 7.69
CA ASN A 555 -25.68 5.91 7.42
C ASN A 555 -24.61 6.90 6.95
N SER A 556 -23.41 6.88 7.52
CA SER A 556 -22.31 7.78 7.14
C SER A 556 -21.73 7.43 5.76
N LEU A 557 -21.53 6.15 5.45
CA LEU A 557 -21.00 5.71 4.16
C LEU A 557 -22.02 5.86 3.03
N ALA A 558 -23.32 5.68 3.31
CA ALA A 558 -24.39 5.93 2.35
C ALA A 558 -24.45 7.40 1.88
N GLN A 559 -23.94 8.33 2.68
CA GLN A 559 -23.80 9.75 2.32
C GLN A 559 -22.55 10.05 1.47
N ILE A 560 -21.67 9.08 1.22
CA ILE A 560 -20.43 9.24 0.45
C ILE A 560 -20.56 8.51 -0.89
N PRO A 561 -20.80 9.21 -2.03
CA PRO A 561 -21.15 8.59 -3.32
C PRO A 561 -20.14 7.61 -3.92
N HIS A 562 -18.93 7.53 -3.38
CA HIS A 562 -17.86 6.63 -3.82
C HIS A 562 -17.39 5.64 -2.73
N ALA A 563 -17.95 5.72 -1.53
CA ALA A 563 -17.66 4.82 -0.42
C ALA A 563 -18.92 4.12 0.14
N ALA A 564 -20.08 4.35 -0.48
CA ALA A 564 -21.31 3.60 -0.18
C ALA A 564 -21.02 2.09 -0.24
N PRO A 565 -21.30 1.33 0.84
CA PRO A 565 -21.11 -0.11 0.85
C PRO A 565 -22.00 -0.74 -0.21
N THR A 566 -21.50 -1.81 -0.85
CA THR A 566 -22.35 -2.63 -1.72
C THR A 566 -23.48 -3.22 -0.89
N GLU A 567 -24.56 -3.64 -1.56
CA GLU A 567 -25.67 -4.34 -0.90
C GLU A 567 -25.16 -5.59 -0.16
N GLU A 568 -24.21 -6.32 -0.76
CA GLU A 568 -23.55 -7.47 -0.13
C GLU A 568 -22.75 -7.10 1.13
N HIS A 569 -21.96 -6.02 1.11
CA HIS A 569 -21.25 -5.55 2.30
C HIS A 569 -22.21 -5.10 3.40
N THR A 570 -23.28 -4.38 3.02
CA THR A 570 -24.32 -3.92 3.94
C THR A 570 -25.06 -5.10 4.58
N LYS A 571 -25.44 -6.09 3.77
CA LYS A 571 -26.06 -7.34 4.21
C LYS A 571 -25.13 -8.11 5.16
N LYS A 572 -23.87 -8.33 4.77
CA LYS A 572 -22.90 -9.05 5.61
C LYS A 572 -22.68 -8.37 6.96
N PHE A 573 -22.55 -7.03 6.99
CA PHE A 573 -22.39 -6.30 8.25
C PHE A 573 -23.67 -6.32 9.09
N LYS A 574 -24.85 -6.24 8.46
CA LYS A 574 -26.14 -6.41 9.11
C LYS A 574 -26.26 -7.80 9.75
N ASP A 575 -25.93 -8.85 9.00
CA ASP A 575 -26.03 -10.24 9.45
C ASP A 575 -25.08 -10.48 10.65
N ILE A 576 -23.85 -9.96 10.60
CA ILE A 576 -22.92 -9.97 11.74
C ILE A 576 -23.52 -9.26 12.97
N ALA A 577 -24.06 -8.05 12.79
CA ALA A 577 -24.61 -7.27 13.90
C ALA A 577 -25.89 -7.90 14.49
N MET A 578 -26.76 -8.47 13.66
CA MET A 578 -27.97 -9.20 14.09
C MET A 578 -27.61 -10.50 14.81
N ASN A 579 -26.67 -11.30 14.28
CA ASN A 579 -26.24 -12.53 14.92
C ASN A 579 -25.58 -12.27 16.28
N GLY A 580 -24.74 -11.22 16.37
CA GLY A 580 -24.19 -10.76 17.64
C GLY A 580 -25.26 -10.32 18.63
N ALA A 581 -26.33 -9.66 18.18
CA ALA A 581 -27.47 -9.28 19.03
C ALA A 581 -28.26 -10.49 19.53
N ILE A 582 -28.47 -11.51 18.70
CA ILE A 582 -29.14 -12.76 19.08
C ILE A 582 -28.28 -13.52 20.12
N GLU A 583 -26.97 -13.64 19.87
CA GLU A 583 -26.00 -14.21 20.81
C GLU A 583 -26.01 -13.46 22.15
N ALA A 584 -26.04 -12.12 22.12
CA ALA A 584 -26.13 -11.29 23.31
C ALA A 584 -27.40 -11.53 24.14
N VAL A 585 -28.57 -11.65 23.51
CA VAL A 585 -29.84 -11.97 24.22
C VAL A 585 -29.80 -13.38 24.82
N GLN A 586 -29.17 -14.34 24.14
CA GLN A 586 -28.99 -15.70 24.70
C GLN A 586 -28.07 -15.69 25.92
N ILE A 587 -26.95 -14.95 25.86
CA ILE A 587 -26.04 -14.76 26.98
C ILE A 587 -26.75 -14.09 28.16
N LEU A 588 -27.49 -13.01 27.94
CA LEU A 588 -28.24 -12.34 29.02
C LEU A 588 -29.20 -13.31 29.71
N ARG A 589 -30.00 -14.08 28.96
CA ARG A 589 -30.91 -15.09 29.53
C ARG A 589 -30.23 -16.19 30.36
N GLN A 590 -28.94 -16.44 30.13
CA GLN A 590 -28.19 -17.52 30.80
C GLN A 590 -27.32 -17.01 31.96
N ASP A 591 -26.62 -15.90 31.76
CA ASP A 591 -25.56 -15.40 32.65
C ASP A 591 -25.95 -14.17 33.47
N ALA A 592 -26.96 -13.40 33.06
CA ALA A 592 -27.45 -12.21 33.78
C ALA A 592 -28.93 -11.90 33.39
N PRO A 593 -29.89 -12.79 33.70
CA PRO A 593 -31.30 -12.57 33.36
C PRO A 593 -31.86 -11.30 34.00
N GLU A 594 -31.27 -10.85 35.12
CA GLU A 594 -31.60 -9.60 35.81
C GLU A 594 -31.16 -8.31 35.07
N TRP A 595 -30.53 -8.42 33.88
CA TRP A 595 -30.26 -7.28 32.98
C TRP A 595 -31.19 -7.23 31.76
N LEU A 596 -32.24 -8.08 31.72
CA LEU A 596 -33.25 -8.07 30.65
C LEU A 596 -34.41 -7.11 30.90
N ASP A 597 -34.61 -6.72 32.16
CA ASP A 597 -35.60 -5.72 32.63
C ASP A 597 -35.03 -4.28 32.54
#